data_AF-A0A2P9A7C7-F1
#
_entry.id   AF-A0A2P9A7C7-F1
#
_cell.length_a   1.000
_cell.length_b   1.000
_cell.length_c   1.000
_cell.angle_alpha   90.00
_cell.angle_beta   90.00
_cell.angle_gamma   90.00
#
_symmetry.space_group_name_H-M   'P 1'
#
loop_
_entity.id
_entity.type
_entity.pdbx_description
1 polymer ?
#
loop_
_entity_poly.entity_id
_entity_poly.type
_entity_poly.pdbx_seq_one_letter_code
_entity_poly.pdbx_strand_id
1 'polypeptide(L)'
;WLNIRTYLPRCRCARCLKWGWSRTSKSATGPRVPVSRRWRAGWATHSWGRSNLGTFGVISVATGLIWFMLCGAWFWHVAGYNPGVFLRDLFWMALEPPGPEWGLRVPPMAEGGLWLLASMFLLISVLTWWVRTYLRAEALGMGKHVSWAFGGAIWLFLVLGLIRPVMMGSWSEAVPYGIFPHLDWTNLFSLTYGNLLYNPFHALSIVFLYGSALLFAMHGATILSVTRLGGDRE
;
A
#
# COMPACT_ATOMS: atom_id res chain seq x y z
N TRP A 1 30.96 -18.70 -4.95
CA TRP A 1 30.62 -17.66 -5.93
C TRP A 1 29.42 -16.87 -5.40
N LEU A 2 29.47 -15.53 -5.39
CA LEU A 2 28.70 -14.56 -4.59
C LEU A 2 29.09 -14.50 -3.09
N ASN A 3 30.12 -13.72 -2.77
CA ASN A 3 30.44 -13.37 -1.38
C ASN A 3 29.61 -12.14 -0.97
N ILE A 4 28.51 -12.34 -0.24
CA ILE A 4 27.60 -11.26 0.20
C ILE A 4 28.32 -10.11 0.91
N ARG A 5 29.48 -10.38 1.53
CA ARG A 5 30.29 -9.35 2.22
C ARG A 5 30.82 -8.26 1.28
N THR A 6 30.91 -8.49 -0.04
CA THR A 6 31.35 -7.45 -0.99
C THR A 6 30.29 -6.38 -1.24
N TYR A 7 29.01 -6.68 -1.00
CA TYR A 7 27.89 -5.78 -1.26
C TYR A 7 27.46 -4.96 -0.04
N LEU A 8 28.03 -5.26 1.14
CA LEU A 8 27.72 -4.55 2.37
C LEU A 8 28.71 -3.40 2.62
N PRO A 9 28.26 -2.28 3.22
CA PRO A 9 29.16 -1.22 3.64
C PRO A 9 30.22 -1.76 4.61
N ARG A 10 31.50 -1.65 4.23
CA ARG A 10 32.63 -2.17 5.03
C ARG A 10 32.87 -1.36 6.30
N CYS A 11 32.65 -0.05 6.24
CA CYS A 11 32.77 0.88 7.36
C CYS A 11 31.54 1.79 7.42
N ARG A 12 31.15 2.23 8.62
CA ARG A 12 29.99 3.12 8.84
C ARG A 12 30.43 4.38 9.59
N CYS A 13 30.10 5.54 9.03
CA CYS A 13 30.30 6.83 9.70
C CYS A 13 28.95 7.32 10.24
N ALA A 14 28.88 7.65 11.52
CA ALA A 14 27.73 8.32 12.11
C ALA A 14 27.94 9.85 12.04
N ARG A 15 26.90 10.58 11.61
CA ARG A 15 26.84 12.05 11.66
C ARG A 15 25.54 12.48 12.34
N CYS A 16 25.49 13.72 12.81
CA CYS A 16 24.27 14.32 13.35
C CYS A 16 23.09 14.17 12.37
N LEU A 17 21.88 14.02 12.91
CA LEU A 17 20.66 13.81 12.13
C LEU A 17 20.48 14.95 11.11
N LYS A 18 20.29 14.62 9.82
CA LYS A 18 19.97 15.64 8.81
C LYS A 18 18.51 16.09 8.99
N TRP A 19 18.29 17.40 9.08
CA TRP A 19 16.97 18.00 9.37
C TRP A 19 16.07 18.21 8.14
N GLY A 20 16.46 17.67 6.98
CA GLY A 20 15.76 17.84 5.71
C GLY A 20 16.01 19.21 5.07
N TRP A 21 15.57 19.40 3.83
CA TRP A 21 15.58 20.69 3.14
C TRP A 21 14.32 21.50 3.48
N SER A 22 14.46 22.80 3.73
CA SER A 22 13.31 23.72 3.91
C SER A 22 13.29 24.76 2.80
N ARG A 23 12.28 24.71 1.93
CA ARG A 23 12.07 25.73 0.88
C ARG A 23 10.95 26.72 1.25
N THR A 24 9.97 26.28 2.02
CA THR A 24 8.89 27.10 2.58
C THR A 24 8.73 26.77 4.07
N SER A 25 8.79 27.77 4.94
CA SER A 25 9.01 27.62 6.40
C SER A 25 7.79 27.19 7.22
N LYS A 26 6.72 26.64 6.62
CA LYS A 26 5.41 26.57 7.31
C LYS A 26 4.85 25.19 7.68
N SER A 27 5.56 24.06 7.52
CA SER A 27 4.93 22.75 7.79
C SER A 27 5.73 21.72 8.60
N ALA A 28 6.74 22.11 9.38
CA ALA A 28 7.51 21.14 10.17
C ALA A 28 6.79 20.73 11.49
N THR A 29 5.56 20.21 11.39
CA THR A 29 4.86 19.57 12.52
C THR A 29 5.00 18.05 12.39
N GLY A 30 6.11 17.52 12.88
CA GLY A 30 6.35 16.07 12.96
C GLY A 30 6.83 15.70 14.37
N PRO A 31 6.38 14.57 14.94
CA PRO A 31 6.79 14.15 16.28
C PRO A 31 8.31 13.92 16.37
N ARG A 32 8.89 14.33 17.51
CA ARG A 32 10.31 14.17 17.84
C ARG A 32 10.54 12.76 18.40
N VAL A 33 11.08 11.86 17.59
CA VAL A 33 11.54 10.54 18.10
C VAL A 33 12.99 10.32 17.69
N PRO A 34 13.97 10.62 18.57
CA PRO A 34 15.36 10.26 18.34
C PRO A 34 15.57 8.81 18.75
N VAL A 35 15.58 7.88 17.79
CA VAL A 35 16.00 6.49 18.05
C VAL A 35 17.01 6.06 17.00
N SER A 36 18.29 6.03 17.38
CA SER A 36 19.36 5.41 16.60
C SER A 36 19.54 3.96 17.09
N ARG A 37 18.76 3.01 16.56
CA ARG A 37 18.93 1.57 16.88
C ARG A 37 19.93 0.91 15.93
N ARG A 38 20.97 0.32 16.52
CA ARG A 38 22.16 -0.31 15.89
C ARG A 38 21.88 -1.65 15.17
N TRP A 39 20.62 -2.02 14.95
CA TRP A 39 20.21 -3.41 14.63
C TRP A 39 19.94 -3.71 13.15
N ARG A 40 20.00 -2.73 12.24
CA ARG A 40 19.81 -3.03 10.81
C ARG A 40 21.13 -3.50 10.20
N ALA A 41 21.16 -4.76 9.76
CA ALA A 41 22.14 -5.26 8.79
C ALA A 41 22.25 -4.22 7.66
N GLY A 42 23.46 -3.93 7.19
CA GLY A 42 23.89 -2.69 6.52
C GLY A 42 23.24 -2.26 5.20
N TRP A 43 21.91 -2.32 5.07
CA TRP A 43 21.13 -2.07 3.86
C TRP A 43 20.45 -0.68 3.84
N ALA A 44 20.41 0.05 4.96
CA ALA A 44 19.64 1.29 5.06
C ALA A 44 20.36 2.41 5.83
N THR A 45 19.97 3.65 5.55
CA THR A 45 20.40 4.83 6.32
C THR A 45 19.96 4.71 7.79
N HIS A 46 20.82 5.16 8.71
CA HIS A 46 20.65 4.97 10.15
C HIS A 46 19.67 5.97 10.80
N SER A 47 19.29 7.03 10.08
CA SER A 47 18.36 8.04 10.58
C SER A 47 16.92 7.61 10.32
N TRP A 48 16.16 7.36 11.38
CA TRP A 48 14.70 7.43 11.29
C TRP A 48 14.32 8.88 10.94
N GLY A 49 13.72 9.06 9.77
CA GLY A 49 13.35 10.38 9.25
C GLY A 49 12.19 10.99 10.03
N ARG A 50 12.20 12.31 10.19
CA ARG A 50 11.02 13.05 10.67
C ARG A 50 9.91 12.93 9.63
N SER A 51 8.74 12.43 10.04
CA SER A 51 7.57 12.40 9.18
C SER A 51 6.86 13.75 9.23
N ASN A 52 6.65 14.37 8.07
CA ASN A 52 5.84 15.59 7.97
C ASN A 52 4.36 15.20 8.01
N LEU A 53 3.71 15.14 9.18
CA LEU A 53 2.28 14.87 9.28
C LEU A 53 1.51 16.20 9.20
N GLY A 54 1.27 16.69 7.98
CA GLY A 54 0.27 17.74 7.75
C GLY A 54 -1.15 17.19 7.85
N THR A 55 -2.17 18.05 7.75
CA THR A 55 -3.59 17.70 7.90
C THR A 55 -4.00 16.45 7.10
N PHE A 56 -3.69 16.41 5.80
CA PHE A 56 -4.00 15.25 4.95
C PHE A 56 -3.27 13.97 5.36
N GLY A 57 -2.08 14.08 5.95
CA GLY A 57 -1.38 12.92 6.51
C GLY A 57 -2.04 12.38 7.77
N VAL A 58 -2.54 13.26 8.63
CA VAL A 58 -3.28 12.88 9.84
C VAL A 58 -4.62 12.24 9.47
N ILE A 59 -5.38 12.85 8.56
CA ILE A 59 -6.65 12.29 8.08
C ILE A 59 -6.43 10.92 7.44
N SER A 60 -5.40 10.78 6.59
CA SER A 60 -5.10 9.50 5.95
C SER A 60 -4.79 8.40 6.96
N VAL A 61 -3.88 8.67 7.90
CA VAL A 61 -3.51 7.67 8.91
C VAL A 61 -4.70 7.35 9.84
N ALA A 62 -5.48 8.34 10.25
CA ALA A 62 -6.64 8.13 11.10
C ALA A 62 -7.71 7.28 10.40
N THR A 63 -8.08 7.62 9.17
CA THR A 63 -9.08 6.86 8.40
C THR A 63 -8.59 5.48 7.99
N GLY A 64 -7.31 5.33 7.65
CA GLY A 64 -6.70 4.03 7.40
C GLY A 64 -6.64 3.14 8.65
N LEU A 65 -6.39 3.74 9.82
CA LEU A 65 -6.44 3.01 11.09
C LEU A 65 -7.88 2.58 11.43
N ILE A 66 -8.87 3.44 11.18
CA ILE A 66 -10.28 3.08 11.35
C ILE A 66 -10.64 1.90 10.45
N TRP A 67 -10.28 1.93 9.16
CA TRP A 67 -10.47 0.79 8.26
C TRP A 67 -9.85 -0.50 8.82
N PHE A 68 -8.58 -0.44 9.24
CA PHE A 68 -7.87 -1.59 9.79
C PHE A 68 -8.55 -2.13 11.06
N MET A 69 -8.98 -1.23 11.95
CA MET A 69 -9.67 -1.60 13.19
C MET A 69 -11.06 -2.15 12.94
N LEU A 70 -11.80 -1.69 11.92
CA LEU A 70 -13.08 -2.25 11.54
C LEU A 70 -12.93 -3.70 11.04
N CYS A 71 -11.96 -3.95 10.15
CA CYS A 71 -11.66 -5.31 9.69
C CYS A 71 -11.21 -6.20 10.88
N GLY A 72 -10.30 -5.70 11.72
CA GLY A 72 -9.83 -6.43 12.89
C GLY A 72 -10.92 -6.72 13.92
N ALA A 73 -11.82 -5.77 14.17
CA ALA A 73 -12.97 -5.95 15.07
C ALA A 73 -13.96 -6.98 14.52
N TRP A 74 -14.19 -7.00 13.21
CA TRP A 74 -15.00 -8.03 12.57
C TRP A 74 -14.35 -9.42 12.72
N PHE A 75 -13.05 -9.53 12.48
CA PHE A 75 -12.33 -10.81 12.63
C PHE A 75 -12.38 -11.29 14.09
N TRP A 76 -12.23 -10.36 15.04
CA TRP A 76 -12.36 -10.67 16.46
C TRP A 76 -13.76 -11.17 16.85
N HIS A 77 -14.80 -10.58 16.24
CA HIS A 77 -16.17 -11.02 16.40
C HIS A 77 -16.40 -12.43 15.83
N VAL A 78 -15.93 -12.69 14.60
CA VAL A 78 -16.00 -14.02 13.96
C VAL A 78 -15.21 -15.07 14.75
N ALA A 79 -14.11 -14.68 15.39
CA ALA A 79 -13.33 -15.55 16.29
C ALA A 79 -14.02 -15.86 17.63
N GLY A 80 -15.22 -15.33 17.88
CA GLY A 80 -15.91 -15.47 19.16
C GLY A 80 -15.14 -14.86 20.33
N TYR A 81 -14.36 -13.79 20.08
CA TYR A 81 -13.51 -13.13 21.08
C TYR A 81 -12.45 -14.06 21.71
N ASN A 82 -12.10 -15.17 21.04
CA ASN A 82 -11.09 -16.12 21.51
C ASN A 82 -9.74 -15.87 20.82
N PRO A 83 -8.68 -15.50 21.57
CA PRO A 83 -7.35 -15.26 20.99
C PRO A 83 -6.75 -16.45 20.23
N GLY A 84 -7.02 -17.68 20.69
CA GLY A 84 -6.49 -18.89 20.06
C GLY A 84 -7.10 -19.16 18.69
N VAL A 85 -8.43 -19.00 18.58
CA VAL A 85 -9.14 -19.12 17.30
C VAL A 85 -8.74 -18.00 16.36
N PHE A 86 -8.64 -16.77 16.86
CA PHE A 86 -8.23 -15.61 16.07
C PHE A 86 -6.87 -15.82 15.40
N LEU A 87 -5.87 -16.30 16.14
CA LEU A 87 -4.53 -16.53 15.57
C LEU A 87 -4.48 -17.74 14.64
N ARG A 88 -5.25 -18.80 14.94
CA ARG A 88 -5.33 -19.99 14.09
C ARG A 88 -5.93 -19.67 12.72
N ASP A 89 -7.04 -18.92 12.72
CA ASP A 89 -7.87 -18.73 11.53
C ASP A 89 -7.67 -17.36 10.86
N LEU A 90 -6.72 -16.54 11.34
CA LEU A 90 -6.49 -15.15 10.90
C LEU A 90 -6.50 -14.97 9.37
N PHE A 91 -5.90 -15.92 8.64
CA PHE A 91 -5.80 -15.83 7.18
C PHE A 91 -7.07 -16.26 6.43
N TRP A 92 -7.96 -17.01 7.08
CA TRP A 92 -9.22 -17.49 6.53
C TRP A 92 -10.40 -16.56 6.83
N MET A 93 -10.27 -15.65 7.80
CA MET A 93 -11.30 -14.67 8.11
C MET A 93 -11.43 -13.64 6.99
N ALA A 94 -12.66 -13.18 6.76
CA ALA A 94 -12.97 -12.09 5.86
C ALA A 94 -14.10 -11.20 6.36
N LEU A 95 -14.00 -9.94 5.96
CA LEU A 95 -15.12 -9.01 5.92
C LEU A 95 -15.59 -8.98 4.47
N GLU A 96 -16.74 -9.63 4.24
CA GLU A 96 -17.34 -9.84 2.91
C GLU A 96 -18.13 -8.61 2.45
N PRO A 97 -18.18 -8.34 1.13
CA PRO A 97 -19.08 -7.33 0.58
C PRO A 97 -20.56 -7.73 0.75
N PRO A 98 -21.49 -6.78 0.61
CA PRO A 98 -22.93 -7.05 0.60
C PRO A 98 -23.34 -8.12 -0.41
N GLY A 99 -24.34 -8.94 -0.07
CA GLY A 99 -24.91 -9.92 -0.98
C GLY A 99 -25.59 -9.27 -2.22
N PRO A 100 -25.75 -10.03 -3.33
CA PRO A 100 -26.34 -9.51 -4.57
C PRO A 100 -27.76 -8.92 -4.41
N GLU A 101 -28.53 -9.40 -3.43
CA GLU A 101 -29.88 -8.95 -3.10
C GLU A 101 -29.95 -7.46 -2.72
N TRP A 102 -28.84 -6.90 -2.23
CA TRP A 102 -28.74 -5.49 -1.86
C TRP A 102 -28.36 -4.60 -3.05
N GLY A 103 -27.86 -5.16 -4.15
CA GLY A 103 -27.38 -4.40 -5.31
C GLY A 103 -26.38 -3.32 -4.90
N LEU A 104 -26.70 -2.05 -5.20
CA LEU A 104 -25.89 -0.89 -4.77
C LEU A 104 -26.41 -0.18 -3.50
N ARG A 105 -27.42 -0.73 -2.84
CA ARG A 105 -28.00 -0.15 -1.62
C ARG A 105 -27.07 -0.36 -0.43
N VAL A 106 -27.27 0.44 0.62
CA VAL A 106 -26.59 0.26 1.90
C VAL A 106 -27.33 -0.82 2.71
N PRO A 107 -26.74 -1.99 2.97
CA PRO A 107 -27.37 -3.05 3.75
C PRO A 107 -27.19 -2.82 5.27
N PRO A 108 -27.83 -3.64 6.12
CA PRO A 108 -27.54 -3.72 7.54
C PRO A 108 -26.05 -3.96 7.84
N MET A 109 -25.58 -3.50 9.00
CA MET A 109 -24.16 -3.57 9.36
C MET A 109 -23.60 -4.99 9.35
N ALA A 110 -24.38 -5.98 9.77
CA ALA A 110 -23.98 -7.39 9.82
C ALA A 110 -23.94 -8.09 8.45
N GLU A 111 -24.61 -7.53 7.43
CA GLU A 111 -24.81 -8.14 6.11
C GLU A 111 -24.00 -7.40 5.02
N GLY A 112 -22.81 -6.92 5.36
CA GLY A 112 -21.92 -6.18 4.44
C GLY A 112 -21.94 -4.65 4.62
N GLY A 113 -22.76 -4.11 5.53
CA GLY A 113 -22.75 -2.67 5.83
C GLY A 113 -21.43 -2.23 6.47
N LEU A 114 -20.82 -3.09 7.30
CA LEU A 114 -19.46 -2.91 7.81
C LEU A 114 -18.42 -2.85 6.70
N TRP A 115 -18.58 -3.64 5.64
CA TRP A 115 -17.67 -3.61 4.48
C TRP A 115 -17.76 -2.26 3.77
N LEU A 116 -18.96 -1.74 3.49
CA LEU A 116 -19.11 -0.41 2.86
C LEU A 116 -18.50 0.70 3.71
N LEU A 117 -18.71 0.65 5.03
CA LEU A 117 -18.13 1.62 5.95
C LEU A 117 -16.60 1.55 5.96
N ALA A 118 -16.04 0.34 6.04
CA ALA A 118 -14.61 0.11 5.97
C ALA A 118 -14.03 0.60 4.63
N SER A 119 -14.68 0.26 3.51
CA SER A 119 -14.31 0.69 2.16
C SER A 119 -14.31 2.21 2.00
N MET A 120 -15.30 2.91 2.58
CA MET A 120 -15.34 4.38 2.58
C MET A 120 -14.14 4.99 3.31
N PHE A 121 -13.81 4.48 4.51
CA PHE A 121 -12.65 4.97 5.27
C PHE A 121 -11.33 4.66 4.56
N LEU A 122 -11.21 3.48 3.93
CA LEU A 122 -10.05 3.14 3.11
C LEU A 122 -9.91 4.08 1.91
N LEU A 123 -11.01 4.38 1.22
CA LEU A 123 -11.01 5.29 0.08
C LEU A 123 -10.52 6.69 0.48
N ILE A 124 -11.05 7.25 1.57
CA ILE A 124 -10.59 8.55 2.09
C ILE A 124 -9.10 8.47 2.47
N SER A 125 -8.68 7.40 3.11
CA SER A 125 -7.28 7.19 3.50
C SER A 125 -6.33 7.24 2.31
N VAL A 126 -6.63 6.49 1.26
CA VAL A 126 -5.81 6.38 0.06
C VAL A 126 -5.79 7.70 -0.72
N LEU A 127 -6.95 8.35 -0.92
CA LEU A 127 -7.02 9.61 -1.67
C LEU A 127 -6.33 10.76 -0.93
N THR A 128 -6.49 10.85 0.40
CA THR A 128 -5.78 11.87 1.18
C THR A 128 -4.27 11.58 1.28
N TRP A 129 -3.85 10.32 1.23
CA TRP A 129 -2.45 9.95 1.06
C TRP A 129 -1.90 10.39 -0.31
N TRP A 130 -2.70 10.25 -1.37
CA TRP A 130 -2.33 10.70 -2.71
C TRP A 130 -2.10 12.21 -2.73
N VAL A 131 -3.04 13.00 -2.22
CA VAL A 131 -2.90 14.46 -2.07
C VAL A 131 -1.64 14.79 -1.25
N ARG A 132 -1.38 14.04 -0.18
CA ARG A 132 -0.15 14.20 0.62
C ARG A 132 1.11 14.04 -0.23
N THR A 133 1.21 13.01 -1.08
CA THR A 133 2.38 12.85 -1.96
C THR A 133 2.60 14.06 -2.87
N TYR A 134 1.51 14.61 -3.42
CA TYR A 134 1.54 15.76 -4.31
C TYR A 134 2.05 17.02 -3.60
N LEU A 135 1.48 17.31 -2.43
CA LEU A 135 1.84 18.47 -1.61
C LEU A 135 3.27 18.36 -1.06
N ARG A 136 3.76 17.16 -0.77
CA ARG A 136 5.16 16.99 -0.35
C ARG A 136 6.14 17.30 -1.48
N ALA A 137 5.85 16.85 -2.71
CA ALA A 137 6.63 17.23 -3.88
C ALA A 137 6.56 18.75 -4.12
N GLU A 138 5.41 19.39 -3.86
CA GLU A 138 5.23 20.85 -4.00
C GLU A 138 6.06 21.65 -3.01
N ALA A 139 6.02 21.26 -1.74
CA ALA A 139 6.77 21.94 -0.68
C ALA A 139 8.28 21.93 -0.93
N LEU A 140 8.78 20.91 -1.64
CA LEU A 140 10.19 20.80 -2.05
C LEU A 140 10.46 21.42 -3.44
N GLY A 141 9.41 21.79 -4.18
CA GLY A 141 9.47 22.25 -5.57
C GLY A 141 10.06 21.21 -6.52
N MET A 142 9.71 19.94 -6.29
CA MET A 142 10.02 18.79 -7.15
C MET A 142 8.86 18.51 -8.12
N GLY A 143 9.16 17.80 -9.22
CA GLY A 143 8.14 17.27 -10.12
C GLY A 143 7.22 16.25 -9.43
N LYS A 144 6.01 16.06 -9.98
CA LYS A 144 4.93 15.25 -9.37
C LYS A 144 4.92 13.77 -9.79
N HIS A 145 6.02 13.26 -10.34
CA HIS A 145 6.10 11.91 -10.92
C HIS A 145 5.60 10.81 -9.98
N VAL A 146 5.95 10.88 -8.69
CA VAL A 146 5.51 9.91 -7.66
C VAL A 146 3.98 9.93 -7.49
N SER A 147 3.36 11.11 -7.48
CA SER A 147 1.91 11.24 -7.35
C SER A 147 1.18 10.69 -8.58
N TRP A 148 1.72 10.91 -9.78
CA TRP A 148 1.15 10.35 -11.01
C TRP A 148 1.29 8.84 -11.08
N ALA A 149 2.46 8.30 -10.73
CA ALA A 149 2.67 6.86 -10.62
C ALA A 149 1.73 6.23 -9.59
N PHE A 150 1.55 6.87 -8.42
CA PHE A 150 0.60 6.41 -7.41
C PHE A 150 -0.85 6.49 -7.90
N GLY A 151 -1.19 7.51 -8.70
CA GLY A 151 -2.50 7.60 -9.37
C GLY A 151 -2.82 6.39 -10.25
N GLY A 152 -1.81 5.84 -10.95
CA GLY A 152 -1.95 4.59 -11.71
C GLY A 152 -2.29 3.37 -10.85
N ALA A 153 -1.75 3.28 -9.64
CA ALA A 153 -2.10 2.21 -8.69
C ALA A 153 -3.52 2.41 -8.11
N ILE A 154 -3.89 3.66 -7.81
CA ILE A 154 -5.23 4.02 -7.34
C ILE A 154 -6.29 3.67 -8.39
N TRP A 155 -5.97 3.84 -9.68
CA TRP A 155 -6.88 3.44 -10.76
C TRP A 155 -7.27 1.95 -10.65
N LEU A 156 -6.31 1.03 -10.56
CA LEU A 156 -6.62 -0.40 -10.42
C LEU A 156 -7.44 -0.67 -9.15
N PHE A 157 -7.07 -0.05 -8.02
CA PHE A 157 -7.82 -0.16 -6.76
C PHE A 157 -9.28 0.29 -6.91
N LEU A 158 -9.54 1.42 -7.56
CA LEU A 158 -10.88 1.93 -7.81
C LEU A 158 -11.65 1.04 -8.80
N VAL A 159 -11.00 0.51 -9.83
CA VAL A 159 -11.64 -0.42 -10.77
C VAL A 159 -12.18 -1.64 -10.04
N LEU A 160 -11.37 -2.26 -9.17
CA LEU A 160 -11.75 -3.50 -8.47
C LEU A 160 -12.82 -3.26 -7.39
N GLY A 161 -12.69 -2.19 -6.60
CA GLY A 161 -13.52 -1.98 -5.41
C GLY A 161 -14.71 -1.02 -5.58
N LEU A 162 -14.77 -0.24 -6.66
CA LEU A 162 -15.77 0.82 -6.82
C LEU A 162 -16.37 0.86 -8.24
N ILE A 163 -15.55 1.11 -9.26
CA ILE A 163 -16.03 1.39 -10.62
C ILE A 163 -16.68 0.14 -11.24
N ARG A 164 -16.01 -1.02 -11.21
CA ARG A 164 -16.61 -2.27 -11.73
C ARG A 164 -17.86 -2.68 -10.94
N PRO A 165 -17.86 -2.76 -9.60
CA PRO A 165 -19.08 -3.07 -8.84
C PRO A 165 -20.26 -2.15 -9.17
N VAL A 166 -20.02 -0.84 -9.29
CA VAL A 166 -21.05 0.14 -9.69
C VAL A 166 -21.56 -0.13 -11.11
N MET A 167 -20.67 -0.40 -12.07
CA MET A 167 -21.07 -0.71 -13.45
C MET A 167 -21.81 -2.05 -13.57
N MET A 168 -21.50 -3.02 -12.71
CA MET A 168 -22.20 -4.31 -12.63
C MET A 168 -23.51 -4.22 -11.83
N GLY A 169 -23.77 -3.09 -11.16
CA GLY A 169 -24.99 -2.86 -10.39
C GLY A 169 -25.06 -3.57 -9.04
N SER A 170 -23.95 -4.10 -8.54
CA SER A 170 -23.90 -4.82 -7.25
C SER A 170 -22.57 -4.66 -6.52
N TRP A 171 -22.62 -4.42 -5.21
CA TRP A 171 -21.45 -4.43 -4.34
C TRP A 171 -20.85 -5.82 -4.14
N SER A 172 -21.63 -6.89 -4.35
CA SER A 172 -21.17 -8.29 -4.23
C SER A 172 -20.00 -8.63 -5.17
N GLU A 173 -19.83 -7.84 -6.23
CA GLU A 173 -18.77 -7.98 -7.23
C GLU A 173 -17.42 -7.43 -6.75
N ALA A 174 -17.38 -6.73 -5.61
CA ALA A 174 -16.17 -6.14 -5.06
C ALA A 174 -15.31 -7.17 -4.33
N VAL A 175 -14.07 -6.79 -4.02
CA VAL A 175 -13.09 -7.65 -3.35
C VAL A 175 -13.37 -7.71 -1.83
N PRO A 176 -13.39 -8.90 -1.20
CA PRO A 176 -13.50 -9.02 0.25
C PRO A 176 -12.20 -8.63 0.97
N TYR A 177 -12.31 -8.21 2.22
CA TYR A 177 -11.14 -7.93 3.06
C TYR A 177 -10.78 -9.18 3.88
N GLY A 178 -9.87 -10.00 3.33
CA GLY A 178 -9.32 -11.20 3.99
C GLY A 178 -8.09 -11.72 3.22
N ILE A 179 -7.21 -12.49 3.85
CA ILE A 179 -5.96 -12.93 3.19
C ILE A 179 -6.22 -14.04 2.17
N PHE A 180 -6.81 -15.17 2.54
CA PHE A 180 -7.20 -16.17 1.54
C PHE A 180 -8.46 -15.80 0.77
N PRO A 181 -9.48 -15.17 1.39
CA PRO A 181 -10.70 -14.79 0.67
C PRO A 181 -10.47 -13.85 -0.54
N HIS A 182 -9.51 -12.91 -0.49
CA HIS A 182 -9.21 -12.09 -1.68
C HIS A 182 -8.47 -12.87 -2.79
N LEU A 183 -7.72 -13.93 -2.43
CA LEU A 183 -7.09 -14.83 -3.40
C LEU A 183 -8.15 -15.71 -4.06
N ASP A 184 -9.10 -16.23 -3.28
CA ASP A 184 -10.24 -17.00 -3.77
C ASP A 184 -11.09 -16.14 -4.72
N TRP A 185 -11.35 -14.88 -4.36
CA TRP A 185 -12.01 -13.90 -5.24
C TRP A 185 -11.23 -13.72 -6.56
N THR A 186 -9.91 -13.59 -6.51
CA THR A 186 -9.07 -13.39 -7.71
C THR A 186 -9.12 -14.61 -8.63
N ASN A 187 -9.07 -15.81 -8.05
CA ASN A 187 -9.20 -17.06 -8.79
C ASN A 187 -10.60 -17.18 -9.41
N LEU A 188 -11.65 -16.95 -8.62
CA LEU A 188 -13.04 -16.98 -9.07
C LEU A 188 -13.28 -15.98 -10.20
N PHE A 189 -12.76 -14.75 -10.07
CA PHE A 189 -12.84 -13.73 -11.11
C PHE A 189 -12.27 -14.23 -12.45
N SER A 190 -11.15 -14.96 -12.43
CA SER A 190 -10.61 -15.59 -13.64
C SER A 190 -11.53 -16.67 -14.21
N LEU A 191 -12.08 -17.53 -13.36
CA LEU A 191 -12.96 -18.62 -13.77
C LEU A 191 -14.29 -18.10 -14.35
N THR A 192 -14.91 -17.12 -13.67
CA THR A 192 -16.19 -16.52 -14.07
C THR A 192 -16.11 -15.83 -15.43
N TYR A 193 -14.98 -15.22 -15.77
CA TYR A 193 -14.78 -14.52 -17.05
C TYR A 193 -14.08 -15.37 -18.12
N GLY A 194 -14.04 -16.70 -17.97
CA GLY A 194 -13.54 -17.59 -19.02
C GLY A 194 -12.02 -17.54 -19.20
N ASN A 195 -11.29 -17.52 -18.08
CA ASN A 195 -9.83 -17.47 -17.98
C ASN A 195 -9.20 -16.13 -18.40
N LEU A 196 -8.70 -15.39 -17.41
CA LEU A 196 -8.03 -14.09 -17.59
C LEU A 196 -6.77 -14.13 -18.46
N LEU A 197 -6.17 -15.30 -18.71
CA LEU A 197 -4.99 -15.41 -19.58
C LEU A 197 -5.29 -15.01 -21.03
N TYR A 198 -6.55 -15.07 -21.46
CA TYR A 198 -6.96 -14.62 -22.80
C TYR A 198 -7.32 -13.14 -22.87
N ASN A 199 -7.34 -12.43 -21.75
CA ASN A 199 -7.55 -10.98 -21.75
C ASN A 199 -6.26 -10.25 -22.15
N PRO A 200 -6.24 -9.49 -23.26
CA PRO A 200 -5.02 -8.84 -23.74
C PRO A 200 -4.46 -7.80 -22.76
N PHE A 201 -5.31 -7.11 -21.98
CA PHE A 201 -4.84 -6.15 -20.97
C PHE A 201 -4.25 -6.83 -19.74
N HIS A 202 -4.75 -8.01 -19.38
CA HIS A 202 -4.14 -8.82 -18.33
C HIS A 202 -2.75 -9.32 -18.76
N ALA A 203 -2.61 -9.80 -20.01
CA ALA A 203 -1.32 -10.16 -20.58
C ALA A 203 -0.33 -8.97 -20.60
N LEU A 204 -0.78 -7.78 -21.00
CA LEU A 204 0.04 -6.56 -20.94
C LEU A 204 0.46 -6.22 -19.50
N SER A 205 -0.43 -6.35 -18.52
CA SER A 205 -0.10 -6.14 -17.11
C SER A 205 1.00 -7.09 -16.63
N ILE A 206 0.98 -8.36 -17.05
CA ILE A 206 2.03 -9.34 -16.75
C ILE A 206 3.36 -8.92 -17.39
N VAL A 207 3.34 -8.50 -18.67
CA VAL A 207 4.54 -8.00 -19.36
C VAL A 207 5.16 -6.82 -18.61
N PHE A 208 4.36 -5.86 -18.14
CA PHE A 208 4.87 -4.72 -17.36
C PHE A 208 5.34 -5.11 -15.96
N LEU A 209 4.69 -6.08 -15.31
CA LEU A 209 5.13 -6.59 -14.01
C LEU A 209 6.50 -7.28 -14.12
N TYR A 210 6.66 -8.19 -15.09
CA TYR A 210 7.94 -8.86 -15.36
C TYR A 210 8.99 -7.88 -15.87
N GLY A 211 8.60 -6.97 -16.76
CA GLY A 211 9.46 -5.90 -17.27
C GLY A 211 9.97 -4.99 -16.15
N SER A 212 9.16 -4.70 -15.14
CA SER A 212 9.58 -3.89 -13.97
C SER A 212 10.65 -4.60 -13.16
N ALA A 213 10.48 -5.91 -12.90
CA ALA A 213 11.50 -6.71 -12.21
C ALA A 213 12.80 -6.79 -13.02
N LEU A 214 12.70 -7.02 -14.34
CA LEU A 214 13.84 -7.09 -15.24
C LEU A 214 14.60 -5.75 -15.29
N LEU A 215 13.90 -4.64 -15.54
CA LEU A 215 14.51 -3.31 -15.63
C LEU A 215 15.12 -2.88 -14.30
N PHE A 216 14.47 -3.16 -13.16
CA PHE A 216 15.03 -2.81 -11.87
C PHE A 216 16.25 -3.68 -11.53
N ALA A 217 16.26 -4.96 -11.92
CA ALA A 217 17.44 -5.82 -11.79
C ALA A 217 18.60 -5.33 -12.68
N MET A 218 18.32 -4.98 -13.94
CA MET A 218 19.32 -4.43 -14.86
C MET A 218 19.88 -3.12 -14.32
N HIS A 219 19.01 -2.15 -14.02
CA HIS A 219 19.41 -0.84 -13.52
C HIS A 219 20.15 -0.94 -12.19
N GLY A 220 19.61 -1.68 -11.20
CA GLY A 220 20.26 -1.88 -9.91
C GLY A 220 21.64 -2.54 -10.02
N ALA A 221 21.78 -3.56 -10.88
CA ALA A 221 23.07 -4.18 -11.15
C ALA A 221 24.05 -3.23 -11.86
N THR A 222 23.58 -2.47 -12.84
CA THR A 222 24.39 -1.45 -13.53
C THR A 222 24.91 -0.41 -12.55
N ILE A 223 24.03 0.21 -11.74
CA ILE A 223 24.42 1.23 -10.75
C ILE A 223 25.44 0.66 -9.76
N LEU A 224 25.21 -0.55 -9.23
CA LEU A 224 26.17 -1.21 -8.34
C LEU A 224 27.52 -1.49 -9.03
N SER A 225 27.52 -1.86 -10.31
CA SER A 225 28.76 -2.11 -11.07
C SER A 225 29.60 -0.84 -11.30
N VAL A 226 28.95 0.32 -11.42
CA VAL A 226 29.60 1.62 -11.61
C VAL A 226 29.67 2.46 -10.34
N THR A 227 29.26 1.93 -9.18
CA THR A 227 29.36 2.64 -7.89
C THR A 227 30.82 2.98 -7.54
N ARG A 228 31.79 2.19 -8.01
CA ARG A 228 33.23 2.53 -7.90
C ARG A 228 33.61 3.84 -8.57
N LEU A 229 32.81 4.29 -9.54
CA LEU A 229 32.94 5.56 -10.26
C LEU A 229 31.97 6.62 -9.71
N GLY A 230 31.24 6.33 -8.62
CA GLY A 230 30.22 7.20 -8.05
C GLY A 230 28.90 7.25 -8.83
N GLY A 231 28.57 6.20 -9.59
CA GLY A 231 27.36 6.16 -10.42
C GLY A 231 26.03 6.11 -9.66
N ASP A 232 26.04 5.95 -8.33
CA ASP A 232 24.86 6.04 -7.45
C ASP A 232 24.42 7.49 -7.16
N ARG A 233 25.14 8.49 -7.67
CA ARG A 233 24.89 9.92 -7.46
C ARG A 233 24.08 10.53 -8.61
N GLU A 234 22.97 9.89 -8.95
CA GLU A 234 21.98 10.32 -9.96
C GLU A 234 20.96 11.35 -9.44
#